data_AF-A0A645E9N4-F1
#
_entry.id   AF-A0A645E9N4-F1
#
_cell.length_a   1.000
_cell.length_b   1.000
_cell.length_c   1.000
_cell.angle_alpha   90.00
_cell.angle_beta   90.00
_cell.angle_gamma   90.00
#
_symmetry.space_group_name_H-M   'P 1'
#
loop_
_entity.id
_entity.type
_entity.pdbx_description
1 polymer ?
#
loop_
_entity_poly.entity_id
_entity_poly.type
_entity_poly.pdbx_seq_one_letter_code
_entity_poly.pdbx_strand_id
1 'polypeptide(L)'
;MQLLGVGLVSLASAVVLIMVGTMPFLGVIVPNLVARMYGDQVHQTLGITALFGSIFLLICDILARVLIYPYEIPVSVIVGIIGGIIFLFLLVKGEKR
;
A
#
# COMPACT_ATOMS: atom_id res chain seq x y z
N MET A 1 25.67 7.74 1.30
CA MET A 1 24.65 6.67 1.51
C MET A 1 23.23 7.11 1.20
N GLN A 2 22.75 8.29 1.66
CA GLN A 2 21.37 8.74 1.42
C GLN A 2 21.00 8.86 -0.08
N LEU A 3 21.90 9.40 -0.92
CA LEU A 3 21.71 9.48 -2.37
C LEU A 3 21.47 8.12 -3.05
N LEU A 4 22.16 7.06 -2.59
CA LEU A 4 21.96 5.71 -3.13
C LEU A 4 20.57 5.17 -2.78
N GLY A 5 20.13 5.37 -1.52
CA GLY A 5 18.80 4.94 -1.07
C GLY A 5 17.67 5.65 -1.81
N VAL A 6 17.75 6.99 -1.93
CA VAL A 6 16.76 7.78 -2.67
C VAL A 6 16.77 7.43 -4.16
N GLY A 7 17.95 7.19 -4.75
CA GLY A 7 18.07 6.75 -6.14
C GLY A 7 17.36 5.41 -6.41
N LEU A 8 17.57 4.42 -5.54
CA LEU A 8 16.89 3.12 -5.64
C LEU A 8 15.38 3.23 -5.48
N VAL A 9 14.90 3.98 -4.48
CA VAL A 9 13.46 4.17 -4.24
C VAL A 9 12.80 4.93 -5.39
N SER A 10 13.45 5.97 -5.92
CA SER A 10 12.95 6.75 -7.05
C SER A 10 12.81 5.88 -8.30
N LEU A 11 13.84 5.12 -8.64
CA LEU A 11 13.81 4.23 -9.80
C LEU A 11 12.73 3.15 -9.68
N ALA A 12 12.64 2.50 -8.51
CA ALA A 12 11.61 1.49 -8.25
C ALA A 12 10.19 2.10 -8.34
N SER A 13 9.99 3.26 -7.74
CA SER A 13 8.69 3.95 -7.77
C SER A 13 8.30 4.40 -9.18
N ALA A 14 9.26 4.89 -9.97
CA ALA A 14 9.03 5.29 -11.35
C ALA A 14 8.59 4.12 -12.23
N VAL A 15 9.25 2.96 -12.10
CA VAL A 15 8.88 1.74 -12.85
C VAL A 15 7.45 1.31 -12.49
N VAL A 16 7.10 1.26 -11.20
CA VAL A 16 5.75 0.89 -10.76
C VAL A 16 4.70 1.87 -11.30
N LEU A 17 4.99 3.17 -11.22
CA LEU A 17 4.07 4.23 -11.66
C LEU A 17 3.79 4.17 -13.17
N ILE A 18 4.79 3.85 -13.99
CA ILE A 18 4.62 3.70 -15.44
C ILE A 18 3.80 2.44 -15.78
N MET A 19 3.99 1.35 -15.04
CA MET A 19 3.35 0.06 -15.34
C MET A 19 1.90 -0.02 -14.86
N VAL A 20 1.61 0.51 -13.67
CA VAL A 20 0.30 0.32 -13.01
C VAL A 20 -0.43 1.65 -12.75
N GLY A 21 0.27 2.78 -12.87
CA GLY A 21 -0.27 4.09 -12.51
C GLY A 21 -0.13 4.41 -11.03
N THR A 22 -0.81 5.47 -10.60
CA THR A 22 -0.75 5.94 -9.21
C THR A 22 -1.63 5.09 -8.30
N MET A 23 -1.04 4.57 -7.21
CA MET A 23 -1.75 3.83 -6.17
C MET A 23 -1.89 4.72 -4.93
N PRO A 24 -3.09 5.25 -4.65
CA PRO A 24 -3.28 6.12 -3.49
C PRO A 24 -3.22 5.31 -2.19
N PHE A 25 -2.74 5.94 -1.12
CA PHE A 25 -2.73 5.45 0.27
C PHE A 25 -1.88 4.21 0.60
N LEU A 26 -1.45 3.40 -0.38
CA LEU A 26 -0.68 2.18 -0.12
C LEU A 26 0.55 2.41 0.76
N GLY A 27 1.35 3.42 0.42
CA GLY A 27 2.58 3.78 1.14
C GLY A 27 2.36 4.32 2.55
N VAL A 28 1.12 4.63 2.94
CA VAL A 28 0.78 5.11 4.28
C VAL A 28 0.11 3.99 5.09
N ILE A 29 -0.82 3.26 4.49
CA ILE A 29 -1.63 2.24 5.19
C ILE A 29 -0.77 1.06 5.63
N VAL A 30 0.00 0.50 4.71
CA VAL A 30 0.75 -0.74 4.95
C VAL A 30 1.79 -0.56 6.06
N PRO A 31 2.69 0.45 6.01
CA PRO A 31 3.66 0.64 7.10
C PRO A 31 2.99 1.03 8.42
N ASN A 32 1.91 1.82 8.42
CA ASN A 32 1.23 2.19 9.66
C ASN A 32 0.53 0.99 10.32
N LEU A 33 -0.05 0.10 9.52
CA LEU A 33 -0.66 -1.14 10.02
C LEU A 33 0.40 -2.07 10.62
N VAL A 34 1.54 -2.24 9.93
CA VAL A 34 2.64 -3.09 10.41
C VAL A 34 3.32 -2.49 11.64
N ALA A 35 3.55 -1.18 11.68
CA ALA A 35 4.12 -0.48 12.84
C ALA A 35 3.22 -0.64 14.08
N ARG A 36 1.90 -0.59 13.90
CA ARG A 36 0.94 -0.81 15.00
C ARG A 36 0.96 -2.26 15.54
N MET A 37 1.28 -3.25 14.70
CA MET A 37 1.29 -4.66 15.07
C MET A 37 2.65 -5.14 15.63
N TYR A 38 3.76 -4.71 15.01
CA TYR A 38 5.11 -5.22 15.26
C TYR A 38 6.05 -4.19 15.91
N GLY A 39 5.60 -2.95 16.12
CA GLY A 39 6.40 -1.85 16.65
C GLY A 39 7.14 -1.05 15.59
N ASP A 40 7.79 0.04 16.00
CA ASP A 40 8.31 1.08 15.09
C ASP A 40 9.73 0.81 14.55
N GLN A 41 10.19 -0.44 14.62
CA GLN A 41 11.55 -0.80 14.21
C GLN A 41 11.63 -1.13 12.72
N VAL A 42 11.89 -0.10 11.91
CA VAL A 42 12.01 -0.17 10.44
C VAL A 42 12.86 -1.36 9.96
N HIS A 43 14.00 -1.63 10.60
CA HIS A 43 14.89 -2.73 10.18
C HIS A 43 14.23 -4.11 10.21
N GLN A 44 13.34 -4.36 11.19
CA GLN A 44 12.62 -5.63 11.31
C GLN A 44 11.28 -5.61 10.57
N THR A 45 10.65 -4.44 10.48
CA THR A 45 9.33 -4.30 9.86
C THR A 45 9.36 -4.14 8.36
N LEU A 46 10.49 -3.78 7.73
CA LEU A 46 10.59 -3.60 6.27
C LEU A 46 10.14 -4.84 5.48
N GLY A 47 10.62 -6.04 5.84
CA GLY A 47 10.24 -7.28 5.16
C GLY A 47 8.76 -7.63 5.36
N ILE A 48 8.26 -7.45 6.58
CA ILE A 48 6.85 -7.70 6.92
C ILE A 48 5.94 -6.71 6.20
N THR A 49 6.36 -5.44 6.09
CA THR A 49 5.65 -4.38 5.37
C THR A 49 5.56 -4.69 3.88
N ALA A 50 6.65 -5.15 3.27
CA ALA A 50 6.63 -5.57 1.87
C ALA A 50 5.67 -6.75 1.63
N LEU A 51 5.65 -7.73 2.54
CA LEU A 51 4.77 -8.90 2.45
C LEU A 51 3.29 -8.52 2.64
N PHE A 52 2.97 -7.71 3.66
CA PHE A 52 1.60 -7.24 3.87
C PHE A 52 1.11 -6.38 2.70
N GLY A 53 1.97 -5.53 2.16
CA GLY A 53 1.64 -4.69 1.01
C GLY A 53 1.39 -5.50 -0.26
N SER A 54 2.20 -6.52 -0.53
CA SER A 54 2.03 -7.38 -1.70
C SER A 54 0.74 -8.20 -1.61
N ILE A 55 0.45 -8.81 -0.45
CA ILE A 55 -0.80 -9.56 -0.23
C ILE A 55 -2.02 -8.66 -0.39
N PHE A 56 -1.99 -7.46 0.19
CA PHE A 56 -3.07 -6.49 0.08
C PHE A 56 -3.34 -6.08 -1.37
N LEU A 57 -2.29 -5.78 -2.14
CA LEU A 57 -2.41 -5.45 -3.55
C LEU A 57 -2.95 -6.60 -4.38
N LEU A 58 -2.50 -7.83 -4.11
CA LEU A 58 -2.95 -9.03 -4.83
C LEU A 58 -4.45 -9.24 -4.64
N ILE A 59 -4.95 -9.08 -3.40
CA ILE A 59 -6.38 -9.15 -3.10
C ILE A 59 -7.14 -8.04 -3.85
N CYS A 60 -6.62 -6.81 -3.86
CA CYS A 60 -7.26 -5.71 -4.58
C CYS A 60 -7.29 -5.94 -6.10
N ASP A 61 -6.24 -6.52 -6.69
CA ASP A 61 -6.17 -6.86 -8.12
C ASP A 61 -7.19 -7.95 -8.49
N ILE A 62 -7.29 -9.00 -7.68
CA ILE A 62 -8.30 -10.05 -7.88
C ILE A 62 -9.70 -9.45 -7.78
N LEU A 63 -9.98 -8.62 -6.77
CA LEU A 63 -11.28 -7.99 -6.61
C LEU A 63 -11.63 -7.06 -7.78
N ALA A 64 -10.66 -6.29 -8.29
CA ALA A 64 -10.86 -5.43 -9.45
C ALA A 64 -11.28 -6.22 -10.70
N ARG A 65 -10.72 -7.42 -10.91
CA ARG A 65 -11.06 -8.31 -12.03
C ARG A 65 -12.39 -9.04 -11.85
N VAL A 66 -12.75 -9.38 -10.61
CA VAL A 66 -13.95 -10.19 -10.31
C VAL A 66 -15.23 -9.32 -10.26
N LEU A 67 -15.16 -8.08 -9.76
CA LEU A 67 -16.35 -7.27 -9.51
C LEU A 67 -17.13 -6.83 -10.76
N ILE A 68 -16.45 -6.54 -11.88
CA ILE A 68 -17.11 -6.06 -13.11
C ILE A 68 -16.65 -6.89 -14.31
N TYR A 69 -16.74 -8.21 -14.24
CA TYR A 69 -16.56 -9.02 -15.44
C TYR A 69 -17.64 -8.67 -16.49
N PRO A 70 -17.33 -8.33 -17.77
CA PRO A 70 -16.07 -8.49 -18.52
C PRO A 70 -15.20 -7.23 -18.69
N TYR A 71 -15.43 -6.15 -17.92
CA TYR A 71 -14.67 -4.90 -17.98
C TYR A 71 -13.57 -4.84 -16.91
N GLU A 72 -12.40 -4.30 -17.25
CA GLU A 72 -11.29 -4.16 -16.31
C GLU A 72 -11.36 -2.79 -15.62
N ILE A 73 -11.63 -2.79 -14.31
CA ILE A 73 -11.52 -1.56 -13.51
C ILE A 73 -10.04 -1.33 -13.19
N PRO A 74 -9.54 -0.09 -13.27
CA PRO A 74 -8.21 0.22 -12.75
C PRO A 74 -8.11 -0.13 -11.26
N VAL A 75 -7.11 -0.95 -10.93
CA VAL A 75 -6.82 -1.39 -9.55
C VAL A 75 -6.68 -0.22 -8.58
N SER A 76 -6.17 0.92 -9.03
CA SER A 76 -6.02 2.13 -8.23
C SER A 76 -7.34 2.62 -7.61
N VAL A 77 -8.48 2.37 -8.25
CA VAL A 77 -9.81 2.74 -7.72
C VAL A 77 -10.19 1.83 -6.55
N ILE A 78 -10.04 0.52 -6.71
CA ILE A 78 -10.32 -0.46 -5.65
C ILE A 78 -9.40 -0.22 -4.45
N VAL A 79 -8.10 -0.05 -4.71
CA VAL A 79 -7.10 0.29 -3.68
C VAL A 79 -7.44 1.62 -3.00
N GLY A 80 -7.89 2.62 -3.75
CA GLY A 80 -8.30 3.92 -3.20
C GLY A 80 -9.51 3.82 -2.27
N ILE A 81 -10.54 3.07 -2.66
CA ILE A 81 -11.75 2.88 -1.84
C ILE A 81 -11.42 2.09 -0.57
N ILE A 82 -10.85 0.89 -0.74
CA ILE A 82 -10.51 0.00 0.39
C ILE A 82 -9.48 0.68 1.29
N GLY A 83 -8.46 1.27 0.70
CA GLY A 83 -7.40 1.95 1.42
C GLY A 83 -7.92 3.17 2.18
N GLY A 84 -8.78 3.99 1.56
CA GLY A 84 -9.42 5.12 2.21
C GLY A 84 -10.25 4.70 3.43
N ILE A 85 -11.03 3.61 3.33
CA ILE A 85 -11.80 3.06 4.46
C ILE A 85 -10.85 2.62 5.59
N ILE A 86 -9.79 1.87 5.26
CA ILE A 86 -8.81 1.41 6.26
C ILE A 86 -8.10 2.61 6.90
N PHE A 87 -7.71 3.60 6.12
CA PHE A 87 -7.03 4.79 6.60
C PHE A 87 -7.92 5.60 7.57
N LEU A 88 -9.19 5.84 7.20
CA LEU A 88 -10.16 6.50 8.07
C LEU A 88 -10.37 5.71 9.37
N PHE A 89 -10.47 4.38 9.28
CA PHE A 89 -10.59 3.53 10.46
C PHE A 89 -9.37 3.62 11.37
N LEU A 90 -8.15 3.63 10.81
CA LEU A 90 -6.92 3.80 11.57
C LEU A 90 -6.85 5.17 12.26
N LEU A 91 -7.28 6.23 11.57
CA LEU A 91 -7.32 7.61 12.09
C LEU A 91 -8.29 7.72 13.26
N VAL A 92 -9.56 7.31 13.08
CA VAL A 92 -10.59 7.36 14.14
C VAL A 92 -10.20 6.52 15.35
N LYS A 93 -9.56 5.36 15.13
CA LYS A 93 -9.10 4.48 16.23
C LYS A 93 -7.83 5.01 16.91
N GLY A 94 -7.05 5.85 16.23
CA GLY A 94 -5.85 6.49 16.78
C GLY A 94 -6.15 7.56 17.81
N GLU A 95 -7.33 8.18 17.74
CA GLU A 95 -7.76 9.31 18.59
C GLU A 95 -8.14 8.91 20.03
N LYS A 96 -8.01 7.63 20.40
CA LYS A 96 -8.35 7.15 21.76
C LYS A 96 -7.18 7.20 22.75
N ARG A 97 -6.19 8.07 22.54
CA ARG A 97 -5.17 8.45 23.53
C ARG A 97 -4.79 9.91 23.42
#